data_AF-A0A7Z9FJH3-F1
#
_entry.id   AF-A0A7Z9FJH3-F1
#
_cell.length_a   1.000
_cell.length_b   1.000
_cell.length_c   1.000
_cell.angle_alpha   90.00
_cell.angle_beta   90.00
_cell.angle_gamma   90.00
#
_symmetry.space_group_name_H-M   'P 1'
#
loop_
_entity.id
_entity.type
_entity.pdbx_description
1 polymer ?
#
loop_
_entity_poly.entity_id
_entity_poly.type
_entity_poly.pdbx_seq_one_letter_code
_entity_poly.pdbx_strand_id
1 'polypeptide(L)'
;MSKNNTLIPEALGSKREKEIGQHIGYRYDVNLVPDYERLTPFLKKYLEVMNWQDLNWLEDVHMGYEEDRPAVFDRNINGWVTVPKEMVLPDNQQDRDMIARELLIKFQMSKRHPMVVLRDNYGKF
;
A
#
# COMPACT_ATOMS: atom_id res chain seq x y z
N MET A 1 -49.15 23.11 14.50
CA MET A 1 -49.15 22.82 13.04
C MET A 1 -47.73 22.47 12.63
N SER A 2 -47.53 21.24 12.19
CA SER A 2 -46.27 20.70 11.68
C SER A 2 -45.80 21.51 10.46
N LYS A 3 -44.57 22.06 10.48
CA LYS A 3 -43.93 22.59 9.27
C LYS A 3 -43.23 21.42 8.59
N ASN A 4 -43.74 21.08 7.42
CA ASN A 4 -43.29 19.96 6.60
C ASN A 4 -41.80 20.01 6.30
N ASN A 5 -41.18 18.86 6.53
CA ASN A 5 -39.87 18.43 6.09
C ASN A 5 -39.76 18.51 4.55
N THR A 6 -39.04 19.49 4.04
CA THR A 6 -38.59 19.50 2.64
C THR A 6 -37.07 19.57 2.64
N LEU A 7 -36.43 18.42 2.85
CA LEU A 7 -35.03 18.22 2.49
C LEU A 7 -34.96 18.27 0.96
N ILE A 8 -34.71 19.44 0.40
CA ILE A 8 -34.29 19.58 -1.00
C ILE A 8 -32.79 19.29 -0.98
N PRO A 9 -32.29 18.16 -1.51
CA PRO A 9 -30.85 17.95 -1.59
C PRO A 9 -30.35 18.91 -2.66
N GLU A 10 -29.64 19.96 -2.25
CA GLU A 10 -28.91 20.79 -3.20
C GLU A 10 -27.97 19.89 -4.00
N ALA A 11 -28.11 19.99 -5.32
CA ALA A 11 -27.42 19.22 -6.32
C ALA A 11 -25.92 19.55 -6.36
N LEU A 12 -25.17 19.03 -5.38
CA LEU A 12 -23.73 19.26 -5.15
C LEU A 12 -22.79 18.51 -6.10
N GLY A 13 -23.25 18.08 -7.28
CA GLY A 13 -22.43 17.40 -8.27
C GLY A 13 -22.29 18.19 -9.58
N SER A 14 -21.05 18.35 -10.06
CA SER A 14 -20.72 18.83 -11.40
C SER A 14 -21.46 18.01 -12.48
N LYS A 15 -21.62 18.56 -13.70
CA LYS A 15 -22.21 17.81 -14.83
C LYS A 15 -21.52 16.46 -15.04
N ARG A 16 -20.21 16.41 -14.84
CA ARG A 16 -19.39 15.20 -14.91
C ARG A 16 -19.83 14.16 -13.87
N GLU A 17 -19.95 14.52 -12.60
CA GLU A 17 -20.37 13.60 -11.52
C GLU A 17 -21.80 13.06 -11.70
N LYS A 18 -22.64 13.79 -12.42
CA LYS A 18 -23.98 13.30 -12.81
C LYS A 18 -23.93 12.29 -13.95
N GLU A 19 -22.94 12.38 -14.84
CA GLU A 19 -22.74 11.46 -15.96
C GLU A 19 -22.00 10.18 -15.56
N ILE A 20 -20.99 10.27 -14.68
CA ILE A 20 -20.12 9.14 -14.31
C ILE A 20 -20.33 8.61 -12.88
N GLY A 21 -21.22 9.23 -12.10
CA GLY A 21 -21.38 8.98 -10.67
C GLY A 21 -20.47 9.86 -9.80
N GLN A 22 -20.78 9.98 -8.50
CA GLN A 22 -19.92 10.69 -7.57
C GLN A 22 -18.53 10.05 -7.54
N HIS A 23 -17.49 10.87 -7.61
CA HIS A 23 -16.17 10.42 -7.20
C HIS A 23 -16.24 10.11 -5.70
N ILE A 24 -16.24 8.82 -5.35
CA ILE A 24 -15.81 8.44 -4.01
C ILE A 24 -14.33 8.83 -3.99
N GLY A 25 -14.02 9.96 -3.35
CA GLY A 25 -12.62 10.33 -3.14
C GLY A 25 -11.91 9.13 -2.54
N TYR A 26 -10.72 8.78 -3.05
CA TYR A 26 -9.90 7.78 -2.39
C TYR A 26 -9.82 8.18 -0.92
N ARG A 27 -10.36 7.33 -0.05
CA ARG A 27 -10.20 7.53 1.38
C ARG A 27 -8.77 7.10 1.66
N TYR A 28 -7.83 8.01 1.38
CA TYR A 28 -6.48 7.90 1.89
C TYR A 28 -6.62 7.76 3.39
N ASP A 29 -6.37 6.56 3.90
CA ASP A 29 -6.07 6.45 5.31
C ASP A 29 -4.79 7.25 5.49
N VAL A 30 -4.89 8.46 6.07
CA VAL A 30 -3.76 9.39 6.20
C VAL A 30 -2.58 8.69 6.91
N ASN A 31 -2.86 7.65 7.71
CA ASN A 31 -1.84 6.85 8.38
C ASN A 31 -1.07 5.90 7.44
N LEU A 32 -1.61 5.58 6.25
CA LEU A 32 -1.00 4.71 5.25
C LEU A 32 -0.24 5.49 4.17
N VAL A 33 -0.41 6.81 4.10
CA VAL A 33 0.38 7.65 3.19
C VAL A 33 1.85 7.58 3.61
N PRO A 34 2.78 7.31 2.68
CA PRO A 34 4.20 7.29 2.99
C PRO A 34 4.72 8.64 3.50
N ASP A 35 5.29 8.66 4.69
CA ASP A 35 6.14 9.77 5.14
C ASP A 35 7.53 9.68 4.47
N TYR A 36 7.76 10.55 3.49
CA TYR A 36 8.99 10.56 2.69
C TYR A 36 10.25 10.97 3.48
N GLU A 37 10.10 11.61 4.64
CA GLU A 37 11.25 11.91 5.51
C GLU A 37 11.82 10.64 6.17
N ARG A 38 10.97 9.61 6.29
CA ARG A 38 11.26 8.32 6.93
C ARG A 38 11.65 7.20 5.98
N LEU A 39 11.86 7.52 4.70
CA LEU A 39 12.31 6.52 3.73
C LEU A 39 13.57 5.82 4.23
N THR A 40 13.55 4.49 4.17
CA THR A 40 14.75 3.70 4.42
C THR A 40 15.80 3.98 3.34
N PRO A 41 17.10 3.75 3.61
CA PRO A 41 18.15 3.90 2.60
C PRO A 41 17.89 3.07 1.34
N PHE A 42 17.25 1.89 1.49
CA PHE A 42 16.85 1.06 0.36
C PHE A 42 15.77 1.73 -0.49
N LEU A 43 14.70 2.25 0.14
CA LEU A 43 13.60 2.90 -0.59
C LEU A 43 14.05 4.19 -1.30
N LYS A 44 14.95 4.96 -0.70
CA LYS A 44 15.57 6.13 -1.36
C LYS A 44 16.27 5.71 -2.66
N LYS A 45 17.14 4.70 -2.57
CA LYS A 45 17.84 4.14 -3.73
C LYS A 45 16.87 3.54 -4.76
N TYR A 46 15.80 2.89 -4.31
CA TYR A 46 14.77 2.34 -5.19
C TYR A 46 14.11 3.43 -6.04
N LEU A 47 13.69 4.54 -5.42
CA LEU A 47 13.13 5.69 -6.13
C LEU A 47 14.11 6.27 -7.16
N GLU A 48 15.37 6.42 -6.79
CA GLU A 48 16.43 6.90 -7.69
C GLU A 48 16.62 5.98 -8.91
N VAL A 49 16.70 4.67 -8.70
CA VAL A 49 16.89 3.68 -9.77
C VAL A 49 15.69 3.61 -10.70
N MET A 50 14.47 3.67 -10.14
CA MET A 50 13.24 3.65 -10.92
C MET A 50 12.95 4.99 -11.61
N ASN A 51 13.66 6.05 -11.23
CA ASN A 51 13.41 7.43 -11.65
C ASN A 51 11.95 7.85 -11.35
N TRP A 52 11.48 7.51 -10.15
CA TRP A 52 10.12 7.82 -9.67
C TRP A 52 10.15 8.92 -8.62
N GLN A 53 9.05 9.68 -8.55
CA GLN A 53 8.93 10.81 -7.62
C GLN A 53 8.28 10.42 -6.29
N ASP A 54 7.59 9.28 -6.23
CA ASP A 54 6.78 8.87 -5.09
C ASP A 54 6.69 7.34 -4.92
N LEU A 55 6.16 6.90 -3.78
CA LEU A 55 5.90 5.50 -3.43
C LEU A 55 4.39 5.22 -3.31
N ASN A 56 3.54 5.95 -4.03
CA ASN A 56 2.08 5.84 -3.85
C ASN A 56 1.56 4.44 -4.17
N TRP A 57 2.20 3.70 -5.09
CA TRP A 57 1.83 2.30 -5.37
C TRP A 57 2.04 1.33 -4.19
N LEU A 58 2.77 1.76 -3.16
CA LEU A 58 2.99 1.04 -1.91
C LEU A 58 2.19 1.61 -0.74
N GLU A 59 1.25 2.54 -0.97
CA GLU A 59 0.46 3.16 0.11
C GLU A 59 -0.28 2.11 0.94
N ASP A 60 -0.83 1.11 0.26
CA ASP A 60 -1.64 0.03 0.85
C ASP A 60 -0.81 -1.13 1.43
N VAL A 61 0.52 -0.97 1.52
CA VAL A 61 1.44 -1.95 2.11
C VAL A 61 1.90 -1.48 3.48
N HIS A 62 1.67 -2.30 4.50
CA HIS A 62 1.99 -1.97 5.89
C HIS A 62 2.43 -3.19 6.70
N MET A 63 3.02 -2.93 7.86
CA MET A 63 3.37 -3.99 8.81
C MET A 63 2.13 -4.41 9.58
N GLY A 64 1.75 -5.68 9.44
CA GLY A 64 0.69 -6.31 10.21
C GLY A 64 1.23 -7.48 11.04
N TYR A 65 0.30 -8.32 11.51
CA TYR A 65 0.61 -9.53 12.27
C TYR A 65 -0.19 -10.72 11.73
N GLU A 66 0.50 -11.82 11.49
CA GLU A 66 -0.06 -13.13 11.14
C GLU A 66 0.35 -14.13 12.22
N GLU A 67 -0.61 -14.77 12.89
CA GLU A 67 -0.35 -15.72 13.98
C GLU A 67 0.65 -15.21 15.05
N ASP A 68 0.43 -13.98 15.53
CA ASP A 68 1.30 -13.27 16.50
C ASP A 68 2.73 -12.99 16.02
N ARG A 69 3.01 -13.17 14.72
CA ARG A 69 4.28 -12.83 14.09
C ARG A 69 4.14 -11.61 13.19
N PRO A 70 5.11 -10.69 13.21
CA PRO A 70 5.10 -9.60 12.26
C PRO A 70 5.15 -10.14 10.82
N ALA A 71 4.33 -9.54 9.96
CA ALA A 71 4.24 -9.91 8.56
C ALA A 71 3.92 -8.65 7.74
N VAL A 72 4.48 -8.58 6.53
CA VAL A 72 4.10 -7.56 5.57
C VAL A 72 2.74 -7.92 5.02
N PHE A 73 1.78 -7.00 5.13
CA PHE A 73 0.48 -7.14 4.52
C PHE A 73 0.41 -6.27 3.26
N ASP A 74 0.12 -6.90 2.13
CA ASP A 74 -0.17 -6.24 0.86
C ASP A 74 -1.67 -6.33 0.59
N ARG A 75 -2.37 -5.20 0.80
CA ARG A 75 -3.82 -5.13 0.60
C ARG A 75 -4.21 -5.25 -0.87
N ASN A 76 -3.34 -4.90 -1.82
CA ASN A 76 -3.67 -4.96 -3.25
C ASN A 76 -3.99 -6.38 -3.71
N ILE A 77 -3.32 -7.37 -3.10
CA ILE A 77 -3.52 -8.80 -3.40
C ILE A 77 -4.14 -9.57 -2.22
N ASN A 78 -4.47 -8.87 -1.13
CA ASN A 78 -4.91 -9.46 0.14
C ASN A 78 -3.99 -10.59 0.61
N GLY A 79 -2.68 -10.33 0.61
CA GLY A 79 -1.63 -11.32 0.83
C GLY A 79 -0.68 -10.95 1.97
N TRP A 80 -0.04 -11.98 2.54
CA TRP A 80 0.90 -11.85 3.63
C TRP A 80 2.29 -12.35 3.23
N VAL A 81 3.33 -11.64 3.65
CA VAL A 81 4.73 -12.06 3.53
C VAL A 81 5.36 -12.02 4.91
N THR A 82 5.70 -13.19 5.45
CA THR A 82 6.32 -13.32 6.78
C THR A 82 7.68 -12.63 6.82
N VAL A 83 7.97 -11.92 7.92
CA VAL A 83 9.31 -11.34 8.15
C VAL A 83 10.20 -12.30 8.97
N PRO A 84 11.54 -12.15 8.93
CA PRO A 84 12.44 -12.94 9.78
C PRO A 84 12.13 -12.77 11.27
N LYS A 85 12.15 -13.86 12.03
CA LYS A 85 11.75 -13.86 13.46
C LYS A 85 12.65 -13.01 14.34
N GLU A 86 13.91 -12.88 13.97
CA GLU A 86 14.95 -12.16 14.70
C GLU A 86 14.96 -10.65 14.37
N MET A 87 14.09 -10.20 13.46
CA MET A 87 14.03 -8.80 13.06
C MET A 87 13.43 -7.93 14.16
N VAL A 88 14.22 -6.99 14.67
CA VAL A 88 13.74 -5.96 15.60
C VAL A 88 12.98 -4.91 14.82
N LEU A 89 11.70 -4.73 15.14
CA LEU A 89 10.87 -3.69 14.55
C LEU A 89 10.91 -2.41 15.40
N PRO A 90 10.92 -1.23 14.77
CA PRO A 90 10.85 0.05 15.48
C PRO A 90 9.49 0.20 16.18
N ASP A 91 9.39 1.05 17.20
CA ASP A 91 8.13 1.23 17.94
C ASP A 91 7.12 2.14 17.23
N ASN A 92 7.56 2.92 16.25
CA ASN A 92 6.72 3.84 15.50
C ASN A 92 6.12 3.17 14.24
N GLN A 93 4.81 3.36 14.03
CA GLN A 93 4.05 2.73 12.94
C GLN A 93 4.61 3.08 11.56
N GLN A 94 4.88 4.35 11.28
CA GLN A 94 5.38 4.78 9.97
C GLN A 94 6.71 4.11 9.60
N ASP A 95 7.63 3.96 10.56
CA ASP A 95 8.91 3.29 10.31
C ASP A 95 8.72 1.79 10.04
N ARG A 96 7.76 1.15 10.73
CA ARG A 96 7.38 -0.25 10.46
C ARG A 96 6.82 -0.40 9.04
N ASP A 97 5.99 0.54 8.62
CA ASP A 97 5.37 0.49 7.30
C ASP A 97 6.41 0.77 6.20
N MET A 98 7.38 1.66 6.42
CA MET A 98 8.54 1.82 5.52
C MET A 98 9.36 0.53 5.41
N ILE A 99 9.57 -0.17 6.53
CA ILE A 99 10.23 -1.48 6.51
C ILE A 99 9.39 -2.51 5.75
N ALA A 100 8.06 -2.52 5.93
CA ALA A 100 7.18 -3.43 5.23
C ALA A 100 7.26 -3.27 3.71
N ARG A 101 7.23 -2.02 3.24
CA ARG A 101 7.41 -1.64 1.83
C ARG A 101 8.75 -2.08 1.27
N GLU A 102 9.83 -1.84 2.02
CA GLU A 102 11.16 -2.32 1.66
C GLU A 102 11.23 -3.84 1.54
N LEU A 103 10.67 -4.56 2.52
CA LEU A 103 10.67 -6.02 2.55
C LEU A 103 9.87 -6.60 1.38
N LEU A 104 8.73 -6.02 1.02
CA LEU A 104 7.95 -6.44 -0.14
C LEU A 104 8.77 -6.31 -1.44
N ILE A 105 9.40 -5.16 -1.67
CA ILE A 105 10.23 -4.96 -2.87
C ILE A 105 11.40 -5.96 -2.89
N LYS A 106 12.10 -6.12 -1.76
CA LYS A 106 13.20 -7.10 -1.66
C LYS A 106 12.73 -8.53 -1.92
N PHE A 107 11.54 -8.89 -1.46
CA PHE A 107 10.93 -10.18 -1.72
C PHE A 107 10.64 -10.37 -3.22
N GLN A 108 9.96 -9.40 -3.84
CA GLN A 108 9.61 -9.41 -5.27
C GLN A 108 10.85 -9.47 -6.18
N MET A 109 11.92 -8.76 -5.81
CA MET A 109 13.20 -8.74 -6.55
C MET A 109 14.13 -9.91 -6.20
N SER A 110 13.75 -10.76 -5.25
CA SER A 110 14.61 -11.85 -4.78
C SER A 110 14.85 -12.88 -5.87
N LYS A 111 16.10 -13.33 -6.04
CA LYS A 111 16.41 -14.49 -6.89
C LYS A 111 15.74 -15.78 -6.42
N ARG A 112 15.33 -15.83 -5.15
CA ARG A 112 14.60 -16.96 -4.53
C ARG A 112 13.08 -16.81 -4.63
N HIS A 113 12.58 -15.79 -5.35
CA HIS A 113 11.15 -15.58 -5.49
C HIS A 113 10.50 -16.77 -6.23
N PRO A 114 9.33 -17.28 -5.79
CA PRO A 114 8.69 -18.47 -6.40
C PRO A 114 8.49 -18.36 -7.91
N MET A 115 8.20 -17.15 -8.42
CA MET A 115 8.04 -16.93 -9.86
C MET A 115 9.33 -17.14 -10.66
N VAL A 116 10.52 -16.94 -10.07
CA VAL A 116 11.79 -17.26 -10.73
C VAL A 116 11.91 -18.78 -10.89
N VAL A 117 11.61 -19.53 -9.83
CA VAL A 117 11.59 -21.00 -9.86
C VAL A 117 10.57 -21.54 -10.88
N LEU A 118 9.37 -20.95 -10.93
CA LEU A 118 8.35 -21.34 -11.90
C LEU A 118 8.77 -21.04 -13.33
N ARG A 119 9.36 -19.87 -13.59
CA ARG A 119 9.90 -19.51 -14.91
C ARG A 119 11.03 -20.45 -15.32
N ASP A 120 11.94 -20.76 -14.42
CA ASP A 120 13.09 -21.61 -14.75
C ASP A 120 12.68 -23.07 -15.04
N ASN A 121 11.59 -23.56 -14.42
CA ASN A 121 11.08 -24.91 -14.63
C ASN A 121 10.06 -25.02 -15.79
N TYR A 122 9.27 -23.97 -16.05
CA TYR A 122 8.10 -24.04 -16.93
C TYR A 122 8.03 -22.92 -17.97
N GLY A 123 8.99 -21.99 -18.00
CA GLY A 123 9.05 -20.90 -18.96
C GLY A 123 9.19 -21.41 -20.39
N LYS A 124 8.40 -20.84 -21.31
CA LYS A 124 8.54 -21.08 -22.75
C LYS A 124 9.45 -20.03 -23.36
N PHE A 125 10.18 -20.42 -24.40
CA PHE A 125 11.25 -19.66 -25.07
C PHE A 125 10.81 -18.28 -25.56
#